data_AF-A0A963Q7S3-F1
#
_entry.id   AF-A0A963Q7S3-F1
#
_cell.length_a   1.000
_cell.length_b   1.000
_cell.length_c   1.000
_cell.angle_alpha   90.00
_cell.angle_beta   90.00
_cell.angle_gamma   90.00
#
_symmetry.space_group_name_H-M   'P 1'
#
loop_
_entity.id
_entity.type
_entity.pdbx_description
1 polymer ?
#
loop_
_entity_poly.entity_id
_entity_poly.type
_entity_poly.pdbx_seq_one_letter_code
_entity_poly.pdbx_strand_id
1 'polypeptide(L)'
;MGPLDEILVALRSEFSDLAEIGEATRIAVRILLAGLLGALLGANRERHGKAAGLRTHMLVAMGSAAFVIAPLFAGMEIADQSRVIQG
;
A
#
# COMPACT_ATOMS: atom_id res chain seq x y z
N MET A 1 11.60 31.64 -14.12
CA MET A 1 11.70 30.17 -14.08
C MET A 1 10.99 29.65 -15.32
N GLY A 2 11.59 28.71 -16.03
CA GLY A 2 10.98 28.12 -17.23
C GLY A 2 10.00 27.00 -16.86
N PRO A 3 9.17 26.54 -17.80
CA PRO A 3 8.21 25.44 -17.57
C PRO A 3 8.89 24.13 -17.15
N LEU A 4 10.15 23.90 -17.55
CA LEU A 4 10.93 22.75 -17.09
C LEU A 4 11.32 22.84 -15.61
N ASP A 5 11.55 24.05 -15.09
CA ASP A 5 11.87 24.26 -13.68
C ASP A 5 10.64 23.99 -12.80
N GLU A 6 9.46 24.39 -13.26
CA GLU A 6 8.18 24.10 -12.59
C GLU A 6 7.91 22.59 -12.51
N ILE A 7 8.11 21.87 -13.62
CA ILE A 7 7.95 20.41 -13.66
C ILE A 7 8.96 19.72 -12.72
N LEU A 8 10.22 20.14 -12.72
CA LEU A 8 11.25 19.57 -11.85
C LEU A 8 10.95 19.80 -10.36
N VAL A 9 10.43 20.98 -10.01
CA VAL A 9 10.02 21.30 -8.63
C VAL A 9 8.82 20.44 -8.23
N ALA A 10 7.80 20.33 -9.07
CA ALA A 10 6.62 19.51 -8.81
C ALA A 10 6.97 18.03 -8.65
N LEU A 11 7.80 17.48 -9.54
CA LEU A 11 8.28 16.11 -9.39
C LEU A 11 9.06 15.93 -8.08
N ARG A 12 9.98 16.84 -7.76
CA ARG A 12 10.76 16.75 -6.53
C ARG A 12 9.88 16.80 -5.28
N SER A 13 8.84 17.64 -5.24
CA SER A 13 7.93 17.70 -4.10
C SER A 13 7.12 16.42 -3.93
N GLU A 14 6.61 15.85 -5.02
CA GLU A 14 5.83 14.59 -4.99
C GLU A 14 6.64 13.41 -4.44
N PHE A 15 7.94 13.36 -4.73
CA PHE A 15 8.82 12.30 -4.24
C PHE A 15 9.57 12.65 -2.95
N SER A 16 9.37 13.86 -2.39
CA SER A 16 10.09 14.29 -1.19
C SER A 16 9.64 13.55 0.08
N ASP A 17 8.37 13.16 0.16
CA ASP A 17 7.83 12.40 1.29
C ASP A 17 8.31 10.94 1.28
N LEU A 18 8.54 10.37 0.08
CA LEU A 18 9.10 9.02 -0.06
C LEU A 18 10.61 8.95 0.26
N ALA A 19 11.27 10.10 0.43
CA ALA A 19 12.71 10.17 0.65
C ALA A 19 13.14 9.75 2.06
N GLU A 20 12.21 9.64 3.02
CA GLU A 20 12.53 9.10 4.33
C GLU A 20 12.62 7.57 4.27
N ILE A 21 13.86 7.07 4.20
CA ILE A 21 14.17 5.63 4.09
C ILE A 21 13.46 4.80 5.17
N GLY A 22 13.26 5.36 6.37
CA GLY A 22 12.54 4.69 7.46
C GLY A 22 11.06 4.42 7.12
N GLU A 23 10.39 5.38 6.50
CA GLU A 23 8.99 5.27 6.09
C GLU A 23 8.82 4.30 4.92
N ALA A 24 9.64 4.45 3.90
CA ALA A 24 9.68 3.54 2.75
C ALA A 24 9.90 2.08 3.21
N THR A 25 10.81 1.87 4.16
CA THR A 25 11.07 0.55 4.75
C THR A 25 9.83 0.03 5.47
N ARG A 26 9.15 0.85 6.27
CA ARG A 26 7.93 0.45 7.00
C ARG A 26 6.80 0.07 6.06
N ILE A 27 6.58 0.84 4.99
CA ILE A 27 5.58 0.54 3.96
C ILE A 27 5.92 -0.79 3.27
N ALA A 28 7.16 -0.92 2.78
CA ALA A 28 7.61 -2.11 2.05
C ALA A 28 7.46 -3.37 2.91
N VAL A 29 7.90 -3.34 4.16
CA VAL A 29 7.77 -4.48 5.08
C VAL A 29 6.31 -4.84 5.32
N ARG A 30 5.42 -3.86 5.53
CA ARG A 30 3.99 -4.13 5.74
C ARG A 30 3.31 -4.74 4.52
N ILE A 31 3.59 -4.22 3.31
CA ILE A 31 3.04 -4.75 2.06
C ILE A 31 3.58 -6.17 1.79
N LEU A 32 4.89 -6.38 1.95
CA LEU A 32 5.50 -7.69 1.78
C LEU A 32 4.93 -8.71 2.77
N LEU A 33 4.79 -8.34 4.05
CA LEU A 33 4.21 -9.20 5.06
C LEU A 33 2.73 -9.52 4.76
N ALA A 34 1.94 -8.54 4.35
CA ALA A 34 0.55 -8.75 3.93
C ALA A 34 0.48 -9.70 2.73
N GLY A 35 1.34 -9.53 1.73
CA GLY A 35 1.46 -10.42 0.58
C GLY A 35 1.83 -11.84 0.99
N LEU A 36 2.82 -12.02 1.87
CA LEU A 36 3.22 -13.34 2.38
C LEU A 36 2.07 -14.04 3.11
N LEU A 37 1.38 -13.33 4.02
CA LEU A 37 0.24 -13.89 4.75
C LEU A 37 -0.94 -14.23 3.81
N GLY A 38 -1.23 -13.36 2.84
CA GLY A 38 -2.23 -13.60 1.80
C GLY A 38 -1.86 -14.79 0.91
N ALA A 39 -0.58 -14.94 0.55
CA ALA A 39 -0.09 -16.07 -0.22
C ALA A 39 -0.21 -17.39 0.56
N LEU A 40 0.09 -17.41 1.86
CA LEU A 40 -0.08 -18.60 2.71
C LEU A 40 -1.55 -19.03 2.78
N LEU A 41 -2.48 -18.09 2.99
CA LEU A 41 -3.91 -18.36 2.96
C LEU A 41 -4.36 -18.87 1.58
N GLY A 42 -3.93 -18.19 0.52
CA GLY A 42 -4.26 -18.53 -0.86
C GLY A 42 -3.73 -19.90 -1.27
N ALA A 43 -2.53 -20.28 -0.84
CA ALA A 43 -1.96 -21.60 -1.07
C ALA A 43 -2.80 -22.70 -0.41
N ASN A 44 -3.26 -22.47 0.83
CA ASN A 44 -4.17 -23.40 1.49
C ASN A 44 -5.49 -23.55 0.71
N ARG A 45 -6.07 -22.43 0.26
CA ARG A 45 -7.33 -22.43 -0.50
C ARG A 45 -7.21 -23.15 -1.84
N GLU A 46 -6.11 -22.92 -2.56
CA GLU A 46 -5.82 -23.55 -3.85
C GLU A 46 -5.69 -25.07 -3.70
N ARG A 47 -4.96 -25.53 -2.68
CA ARG A 47 -4.84 -26.96 -2.33
C ARG A 47 -6.18 -27.63 -2.02
N HIS A 48 -7.15 -26.88 -1.52
CA HIS A 48 -8.52 -27.37 -1.22
C HIS A 48 -9.51 -27.12 -2.38
N GLY A 49 -9.03 -26.83 -3.59
CA GLY A 49 -9.85 -26.68 -4.79
C GLY A 49 -10.78 -25.48 -4.78
N LYS A 50 -10.48 -24.43 -3.99
CA LYS A 50 -11.29 -23.20 -3.98
C LYS A 50 -10.95 -22.33 -5.20
N ALA A 51 -11.95 -21.62 -5.72
CA ALA A 51 -11.82 -20.79 -6.92
C ALA A 51 -10.75 -19.69 -6.85
N ALA A 52 -10.53 -19.10 -5.65
CA ALA A 52 -9.48 -18.10 -5.42
C ALA A 52 -8.31 -18.72 -4.65
N GLY A 53 -7.12 -18.69 -5.27
CA GLY A 53 -5.89 -19.32 -4.79
C GLY A 53 -4.79 -18.31 -4.40
N LEU A 54 -3.53 -18.71 -4.57
CA LEU A 54 -2.35 -17.97 -4.07
C LEU A 54 -2.29 -16.52 -4.57
N ARG A 55 -2.31 -16.32 -5.90
CA ARG A 55 -2.14 -14.98 -6.50
C ARG A 55 -3.25 -14.02 -6.07
N THR A 56 -4.49 -14.48 -6.00
CA THR A 56 -5.64 -13.66 -5.62
C THR A 56 -5.51 -13.17 -4.19
N HIS A 57 -5.29 -14.06 -3.23
CA HIS A 57 -5.21 -13.67 -1.81
C HIS A 57 -3.96 -12.85 -1.51
N MET A 58 -2.83 -13.13 -2.19
CA MET A 58 -1.63 -12.29 -2.12
C MET A 58 -1.92 -10.85 -2.57
N LEU A 59 -2.50 -10.65 -3.76
CA LEU A 59 -2.79 -9.32 -4.30
C LEU A 59 -3.86 -8.57 -3.49
N VAL A 60 -4.91 -9.27 -3.05
CA VAL A 60 -5.96 -8.69 -2.21
C VAL A 60 -5.37 -8.20 -0.88
N ALA A 61 -4.56 -9.01 -0.21
CA ALA A 61 -3.94 -8.62 1.06
C ALA A 61 -2.99 -7.42 0.90
N MET A 62 -2.17 -7.40 -0.16
CA MET A 62 -1.31 -6.24 -0.46
C MET A 62 -2.13 -4.97 -0.75
N GLY A 63 -3.21 -5.08 -1.54
CA GLY A 63 -4.11 -3.96 -1.83
C GLY A 63 -4.80 -3.42 -0.59
N SER A 64 -5.30 -4.30 0.28
CA SER A 64 -5.90 -3.90 1.57
C SER A 64 -4.89 -3.21 2.48
N ALA A 65 -3.65 -3.72 2.54
CA ALA A 65 -2.58 -3.07 3.29
C ALA A 65 -2.26 -1.67 2.74
N ALA A 66 -2.12 -1.54 1.42
CA ALA A 66 -1.89 -0.25 0.76
C ALA A 66 -3.04 0.74 1.02
N PHE A 67 -4.29 0.27 0.99
CA PHE A 67 -5.47 1.09 1.25
C PHE A 67 -5.51 1.66 2.67
N VAL A 68 -5.08 0.88 3.67
CA VAL A 68 -4.96 1.36 5.06
C VAL A 68 -3.75 2.28 5.23
N ILE A 69 -2.66 2.03 4.51
CA ILE A 69 -1.42 2.76 4.68
C ILE A 69 -1.47 4.14 4.02
N ALA A 70 -2.00 4.25 2.79
CA ALA A 70 -1.93 5.49 2.00
C ALA A 70 -2.53 6.73 2.72
N PRO A 71 -3.70 6.66 3.39
CA PRO A 71 -4.26 7.83 4.08
C PRO A 71 -3.40 8.35 5.24
N LEU A 72 -2.68 7.45 5.92
CA LEU A 72 -1.79 7.84 7.02
C LEU A 72 -0.64 8.73 6.53
N PHE A 73 -0.14 8.44 5.33
CA PHE A 73 0.91 9.24 4.69
C PHE A 73 0.39 10.56 4.10
N ALA A 74 -0.88 10.58 3.70
CA ALA A 74 -1.55 11.81 3.26
C ALA A 74 -1.91 12.76 4.42
N GLY A 75 -1.52 12.45 5.66
CA GLY A 75 -1.83 13.25 6.84
C GLY A 75 -3.31 13.19 7.25
N MET A 76 -4.03 12.14 6.85
CA MET A 76 -5.44 11.98 7.21
C MET A 76 -5.58 11.65 8.70
N GLU A 77 -6.49 12.34 9.37
CA GLU A 77 -6.87 12.04 10.75
C GLU A 77 -7.44 10.62 10.85
N ILE A 78 -7.11 9.92 11.96
CA ILE A 78 -7.54 8.53 12.17
C ILE A 78 -9.07 8.41 12.16
N ALA A 79 -9.77 9.44 12.64
CA ALA A 79 -11.22 9.50 12.60
C ALA A 79 -11.79 9.50 11.17
N ASP A 80 -11.17 10.26 10.26
CA ASP A 80 -11.59 10.33 8.85
C ASP A 80 -11.21 9.06 8.10
N GLN A 81 -10.03 8.51 8.39
CA GLN A 81 -9.61 7.21 7.85
C GLN A 81 -10.60 6.10 8.25
N SER A 82 -11.06 6.11 9.51
CA SER A 82 -12.02 5.12 10.01
C SER A 82 -13.35 5.21 9.25
N ARG A 83 -13.83 6.41 8.91
CA ARG A 83 -15.04 6.62 8.11
C ARG A 83 -14.88 6.09 6.69
N VAL A 84 -13.73 6.29 6.04
CA VAL A 84 -13.47 5.76 4.70
C VAL A 84 -13.42 4.23 4.69
N ILE A 85 -12.83 3.62 5.72
CA ILE A 85 -12.74 2.16 5.84
C ILE A 85 -14.11 1.53 6.19
N GLN A 86 -14.91 2.22 7.00
CA GLN A 86 -16.20 1.73 7.49
C GLN A 86 -17.39 2.12 6.63
N GLY A 87 -17.16 2.93 5.57
CA GLY A 87 -18.12 3.55 4.66
C GLY A 87 -19.55 3.03 4.70
#